data_AF-A0A3N6LU50-F1
#
_entry.id   AF-A0A3N6LU50-F1
#
_cell.length_a   1.000
_cell.length_b   1.000
_cell.length_c   1.000
_cell.angle_alpha   90.00
_cell.angle_beta   90.00
_cell.angle_gamma   90.00
#
_symmetry.space_group_name_H-M   'P 1'
#
loop_
_entity.id
_entity.type
_entity.pdbx_description
1 polymer ?
#
loop_
_entity_poly.entity_id
_entity_poly.type
_entity_poly.pdbx_seq_one_letter_code
_entity_poly.pdbx_strand_id
1 'polypeptide(L)'
;MGVSSRPAKKLAEKFETEDHLIDYLVNDGKLTDFNGVGSRSAEHVRAWLKAEYPEKERERKERSESYCTEYTTDHGIPEDEKKEPSEPYWAWICPRCSDKNPMYGHPDGFKNRPYACTTCRWVPLLDAESIDEWLEDCTLQADADPDGGESA
;
A
#
# COMPACT_ATOMS: atom_id res chain seq x y z
N MET A 1 19.58 8.10 20.58
CA MET A 1 19.49 9.46 19.98
C MET A 1 18.11 10.00 20.33
N GLY A 2 18.03 11.06 21.13
CA GLY A 2 16.80 11.49 21.79
C GLY A 2 15.97 12.42 20.91
N VAL A 3 14.76 11.99 20.56
CA VAL A 3 13.70 12.87 20.04
C VAL A 3 13.56 14.02 21.02
N SER A 4 13.65 15.26 20.55
CA SER A 4 13.68 16.44 21.43
C SER A 4 12.55 16.39 22.47
N SER A 5 12.89 16.68 23.72
CA SER A 5 12.09 16.37 24.92
C SER A 5 10.73 17.06 25.03
N ARG A 6 10.41 18.01 24.12
CA ARG A 6 9.15 18.76 24.14
C ARG A 6 8.05 18.12 23.27
N PRO A 7 8.28 17.81 21.98
CA PRO A 7 7.32 17.06 21.17
C PRO A 7 6.94 15.69 21.74
N ALA A 8 7.93 14.91 22.19
CA ALA A 8 7.68 13.58 22.78
C ALA A 8 6.82 13.67 24.04
N LYS A 9 7.08 14.68 24.89
CA LYS A 9 6.28 14.92 26.10
C LYS A 9 4.86 15.39 25.78
N LYS A 10 4.68 16.22 24.75
CA LYS A 10 3.35 16.69 24.33
C LYS A 10 2.48 15.57 23.73
N LEU A 11 3.10 14.66 22.99
CA LEU A 11 2.43 13.47 22.49
C LEU A 11 2.10 12.51 23.65
N ALA A 12 3.01 12.31 24.61
CA ALA A 12 2.74 11.53 25.82
C ALA A 12 1.65 12.14 26.74
N GLU A 13 1.45 13.47 26.70
CA GLU A 13 0.34 14.14 27.39
C GLU A 13 -1.03 13.92 26.68
N LYS A 14 -1.03 13.53 25.40
CA LYS A 14 -2.23 13.36 24.58
C LYS A 14 -2.60 11.90 24.31
N PHE A 15 -1.60 11.05 24.21
CA PHE A 15 -1.74 9.62 23.98
C PHE A 15 -1.21 8.91 25.22
N GLU A 16 -2.13 8.29 25.95
CA GLU A 16 -1.80 7.55 27.18
C GLU A 16 -0.88 6.36 26.91
N THR A 17 -0.99 5.77 25.71
CA THR A 17 -0.20 4.63 25.27
C THR A 17 0.27 4.83 23.83
N GLU A 18 1.26 4.03 23.45
CA GLU A 18 1.75 3.95 22.07
C GLU A 18 0.64 3.47 21.12
N ASP A 19 -0.15 2.49 21.54
CA ASP A 19 -1.29 1.97 20.76
C ASP A 19 -2.30 3.08 20.42
N HIS A 20 -2.60 3.97 21.37
CA HIS A 20 -3.49 5.12 21.11
C HIS A 20 -2.92 6.09 20.06
N LEU A 21 -1.59 6.27 20.03
CA LEU A 21 -0.93 7.08 19.01
C LEU A 21 -0.98 6.39 17.64
N ILE A 22 -0.71 5.08 17.59
CA ILE A 22 -0.78 4.28 16.37
C ILE A 22 -2.19 4.33 15.80
N ASP A 23 -3.22 4.05 16.60
CA ASP A 23 -4.61 4.09 16.17
C ASP A 23 -5.02 5.48 15.66
N TYR A 24 -4.56 6.54 16.33
CA TYR A 24 -4.81 7.91 15.85
C TYR A 24 -4.19 8.16 14.47
N LEU A 25 -2.95 7.70 14.25
CA LEU A 25 -2.26 7.86 12.97
C LEU A 25 -2.92 7.04 11.86
N VAL A 26 -3.32 5.80 12.14
CA VAL A 26 -4.05 4.92 11.20
C VAL A 26 -5.36 5.56 10.74
N ASN A 27 -6.03 6.31 11.61
CA ASN A 27 -7.29 7.00 11.32
C ASN A 27 -7.10 8.43 10.77
N ASP A 28 -5.98 8.70 10.08
CA ASP A 28 -5.62 10.01 9.48
C ASP A 28 -5.49 11.18 10.47
N GLY A 29 -5.14 10.87 11.72
CA GLY A 29 -4.93 11.88 12.73
C GLY A 29 -3.78 12.83 12.37
N LYS A 30 -4.06 14.14 12.36
CA LYS A 30 -3.04 15.17 12.12
C LYS A 30 -2.34 15.52 13.43
N LEU A 31 -1.07 15.13 13.55
CA LEU A 31 -0.27 15.45 14.75
C LEU A 31 -0.04 16.96 14.93
N THR A 32 -0.06 17.73 13.83
CA THR A 32 0.07 19.19 13.84
C THR A 32 -1.12 19.90 14.48
N ASP A 33 -2.24 19.20 14.70
CA ASP A 33 -3.41 19.75 15.38
C ASP A 33 -3.15 19.90 16.90
N PHE A 34 -2.12 19.23 17.42
CA PHE A 34 -1.70 19.39 18.82
C PHE A 34 -0.72 20.56 18.98
N ASN A 35 -1.12 21.52 19.82
CA ASN A 35 -0.31 22.70 20.11
C ASN A 35 1.08 22.31 20.67
N GLY A 36 2.14 22.70 19.97
CA GLY A 36 3.53 22.36 20.30
C GLY A 36 4.14 21.22 19.48
N VAL A 37 3.38 20.57 18.60
CA VAL A 37 3.89 19.60 17.62
C VAL A 37 4.03 20.26 16.25
N GLY A 38 5.26 20.60 15.88
CA GLY A 38 5.55 21.18 14.57
C GLY A 38 5.68 20.11 13.47
N SER A 39 5.66 20.54 12.20
CA SER A 39 5.70 19.64 11.04
C SER A 39 6.89 18.68 11.06
N ARG A 40 8.08 19.13 11.47
CA ARG A 40 9.28 18.27 11.59
C ARG A 40 9.10 17.14 12.62
N SER A 41 8.40 17.41 13.72
CA SER A 41 8.13 16.39 14.73
C SER A 41 7.07 15.42 14.26
N ALA A 42 6.04 15.91 13.56
CA ALA A 42 5.03 15.05 12.94
C ALA A 42 5.65 14.12 11.89
N GLU A 43 6.55 14.63 11.06
CA GLU A 43 7.29 13.85 10.06
C GLU A 43 8.17 12.77 10.71
N HIS A 44 8.85 13.10 11.81
CA HIS A 44 9.66 12.12 12.54
C HIS A 44 8.82 10.97 13.13
N VAL A 45 7.64 11.27 13.67
CA VAL A 45 6.73 10.25 14.19
C VAL A 45 6.16 9.39 13.06
N ARG A 46 5.86 9.98 11.89
CA ARG A 46 5.45 9.22 10.70
C ARG A 46 6.56 8.30 10.19
N ALA A 47 7.81 8.79 10.15
CA ALA A 47 8.96 7.97 9.78
C ALA A 47 9.18 6.80 10.76
N TRP A 48 8.97 7.04 12.05
CA TRP A 48 8.99 5.99 13.07
C TRP A 48 7.89 4.95 12.86
N LEU A 49 6.65 5.37 12.58
CA LEU A 49 5.54 4.43 12.27
C LEU A 49 5.87 3.55 11.06
N LYS A 50 6.38 4.13 9.96
CA LYS A 50 6.78 3.37 8.76
C LYS A 50 7.90 2.36 9.07
N ALA A 51 8.82 2.69 9.97
CA ALA A 51 9.97 1.85 10.29
C ALA A 51 9.63 0.69 11.26
N GLU A 52 8.83 0.96 12.29
CA GLU A 52 8.55 -0.01 13.36
C GLU A 52 7.24 -0.79 13.15
N TYR A 53 6.27 -0.21 12.44
CA TYR A 53 4.92 -0.77 12.25
C TYR A 53 4.47 -0.69 10.77
N PRO A 54 5.18 -1.35 9.84
CA PRO A 54 4.87 -1.28 8.40
C PRO A 54 3.44 -1.73 8.08
N GLU A 55 2.88 -2.70 8.82
CA GLU A 55 1.50 -3.16 8.67
C GLU A 55 0.46 -2.10 9.05
N LYS A 56 0.77 -1.22 10.01
CA LYS A 56 -0.10 -0.12 10.43
C LYS A 56 -0.01 1.06 9.48
N GLU A 57 1.17 1.34 8.94
CA GLU A 57 1.31 2.33 7.87
C GLU A 57 0.55 1.91 6.61
N ARG A 58 0.53 0.61 6.29
CA ARG A 58 -0.30 0.05 5.21
C ARG A 58 -1.79 0.29 5.47
N GLU A 59 -2.29 -0.05 6.66
CA GLU A 59 -3.68 0.22 7.06
C GLU A 59 -4.04 1.72 6.94
N ARG A 60 -3.10 2.61 7.31
CA ARG A 60 -3.26 4.06 7.16
C ARG A 60 -3.39 4.47 5.69
N LYS A 61 -2.48 4.02 4.82
CA LYS A 61 -2.52 4.32 3.38
C LYS A 61 -3.85 3.88 2.75
N GLU A 62 -4.35 2.70 3.13
CA GLU A 62 -5.62 2.17 2.66
C GLU A 62 -6.83 3.01 3.10
N ARG A 63 -6.84 3.48 4.35
CA ARG A 63 -7.95 4.26 4.90
C ARG A 63 -7.93 5.73 4.50
N SER A 64 -6.78 6.38 4.63
CA SER A 64 -6.61 7.84 4.52
C SER A 64 -6.35 8.28 3.09
N GLU A 65 -5.42 7.62 2.42
CA GLU A 65 -4.87 8.09 1.14
C GLU A 65 -5.54 7.43 -0.06
N SER A 66 -6.50 6.54 0.21
CA SER A 66 -7.16 5.71 -0.80
C SER A 66 -6.17 4.93 -1.66
N TYR A 67 -5.18 4.28 -1.04
CA TYR A 67 -4.32 3.33 -1.75
C TYR A 67 -4.84 1.90 -1.62
N CYS A 68 -4.66 1.10 -2.66
CA CYS A 68 -4.72 -0.35 -2.57
C CYS A 68 -3.30 -0.89 -2.42
N THR A 69 -3.11 -1.82 -1.49
CA THR A 69 -1.77 -2.39 -1.20
C THR A 69 -1.75 -3.92 -1.31
N GLU A 70 -2.89 -4.56 -1.53
CA GLU A 70 -3.01 -6.02 -1.62
C GLU A 70 -3.32 -6.49 -3.03
N TYR A 71 -2.59 -7.52 -3.47
CA TYR A 71 -2.63 -8.07 -4.82
C TYR A 71 -2.60 -9.60 -4.78
N THR A 72 -3.16 -10.25 -5.81
CA THR A 72 -3.23 -11.71 -5.88
C THR A 72 -3.26 -12.21 -7.32
N THR A 73 -2.74 -13.42 -7.53
CA THR A 73 -2.92 -14.20 -8.76
C THR A 73 -4.20 -15.03 -8.76
N ASP A 74 -4.82 -15.25 -7.60
CA ASP A 74 -6.08 -15.96 -7.50
C ASP A 74 -7.24 -14.99 -7.73
N HIS A 75 -7.70 -14.88 -8.97
CA HIS A 75 -8.73 -13.95 -9.43
C HIS A 75 -10.16 -14.53 -9.41
N GLY A 76 -10.35 -15.82 -9.06
CA GLY A 76 -11.67 -16.48 -9.04
C GLY A 76 -12.37 -16.64 -10.40
N ILE A 77 -11.73 -16.21 -11.48
CA ILE A 77 -12.22 -16.34 -12.87
C ILE A 77 -11.50 -17.52 -13.58
N PRO A 78 -12.22 -18.42 -14.25
CA PRO A 78 -11.64 -19.52 -15.03
C PRO A 78 -10.65 -19.04 -16.12
N GLU A 79 -9.62 -19.83 -16.42
CA GLU A 79 -8.60 -19.43 -17.42
C GLU A 79 -9.17 -19.27 -18.84
N ASP A 80 -10.24 -19.98 -19.18
CA ASP A 80 -10.96 -19.89 -20.46
C ASP A 80 -11.74 -18.58 -20.61
N GLU A 81 -11.93 -17.83 -19.52
CA GLU A 81 -12.51 -16.49 -19.52
C GLU A 81 -11.45 -15.37 -19.58
N LYS A 82 -10.15 -15.72 -19.69
CA LYS A 82 -9.09 -14.74 -19.97
C LYS A 82 -9.34 -14.10 -21.33
N LYS A 83 -9.60 -12.79 -21.34
CA LYS A 83 -9.79 -12.01 -22.56
C LYS A 83 -8.56 -12.05 -23.47
N GLU A 84 -7.37 -12.08 -22.87
CA GLU A 84 -6.09 -12.14 -23.57
C GLU A 84 -5.20 -13.22 -22.93
N PRO A 85 -5.09 -14.42 -23.55
CA PRO A 85 -4.36 -15.55 -22.96
C PRO A 85 -2.87 -15.30 -22.73
N SER A 86 -2.29 -14.35 -23.48
CA SER A 86 -0.86 -14.03 -23.44
C SER A 86 -0.49 -12.94 -22.44
N GLU A 87 -1.46 -12.25 -21.82
CA GLU A 87 -1.16 -11.20 -20.85
C GLU A 87 -1.12 -11.74 -19.42
N PRO A 88 -0.24 -11.20 -18.56
CA PRO A 88 -0.30 -11.44 -17.12
C PRO A 88 -1.70 -11.14 -16.59
N TYR A 89 -2.22 -12.05 -15.77
CA TYR A 89 -3.55 -11.93 -15.20
C TYR A 89 -3.48 -11.99 -13.68
N TRP A 90 -4.04 -10.97 -13.05
CA TRP A 90 -3.93 -10.74 -11.61
C TRP A 90 -5.13 -9.92 -11.11
N ALA A 91 -5.22 -9.70 -9.81
CA ALA A 91 -6.25 -8.85 -9.23
C ALA A 91 -5.69 -8.03 -8.07
N TRP A 92 -6.25 -6.84 -7.86
CA TRP A 92 -6.09 -6.11 -6.61
C TRP A 92 -7.28 -6.38 -5.69
N ILE A 93 -7.02 -6.48 -4.39
CA ILE A 93 -8.02 -6.79 -3.38
C ILE A 93 -8.52 -5.49 -2.80
N CYS A 94 -9.82 -5.21 -2.91
CA CYS A 94 -10.38 -3.99 -2.36
C CYS A 94 -10.37 -4.05 -0.81
N PRO A 95 -9.66 -3.17 -0.09
CA PRO A 95 -9.63 -3.16 1.38
C PRO A 95 -10.98 -2.80 2.02
N ARG A 96 -11.96 -2.31 1.25
CA ARG A 96 -13.30 -1.96 1.77
C ARG A 96 -14.31 -3.09 1.71
N CYS A 97 -14.26 -3.94 0.68
CA CYS A 97 -15.24 -5.02 0.50
C CYS A 97 -14.60 -6.39 0.22
N SER A 98 -13.28 -6.48 0.29
CA SER A 98 -12.46 -7.67 0.03
C SER A 98 -12.67 -8.29 -1.34
N ASP A 99 -13.32 -7.55 -2.26
CA ASP A 99 -13.60 -8.01 -3.60
C ASP A 99 -12.31 -8.00 -4.44
N LYS A 100 -12.16 -9.02 -5.28
CA LYS A 100 -10.99 -9.17 -6.15
C LYS A 100 -11.30 -8.51 -7.48
N ASN A 101 -10.55 -7.48 -7.82
CA ASN A 101 -10.76 -6.69 -9.03
C ASN A 101 -9.75 -7.13 -10.09
N PRO A 102 -10.18 -7.90 -11.11
CA PRO A 102 -9.26 -8.50 -12.06
C PRO A 102 -8.67 -7.47 -13.02
N MET A 103 -7.40 -7.67 -13.35
CA MET A 103 -6.55 -6.79 -14.15
C MET A 103 -5.83 -7.62 -15.22
N TYR A 104 -5.79 -7.11 -16.44
CA TYR A 104 -5.11 -7.72 -17.58
C TYR A 104 -3.92 -6.85 -17.98
N GLY A 105 -2.75 -7.47 -18.17
CA GLY A 105 -1.51 -6.80 -18.51
C GLY A 105 -0.54 -6.70 -17.32
N HIS A 106 0.71 -6.29 -17.61
CA HIS A 106 1.78 -6.27 -16.60
C HIS A 106 1.53 -5.25 -15.47
N PRO A 107 1.65 -5.61 -14.18
CA PRO A 107 1.31 -4.74 -13.04
C PRO A 107 2.02 -3.37 -13.03
N ASP A 108 3.23 -3.28 -13.58
CA ASP A 108 3.96 -2.00 -13.75
C ASP A 108 3.15 -0.91 -14.47
N GLY A 109 2.32 -1.31 -15.45
CA GLY A 109 1.47 -0.38 -16.19
C GLY A 109 0.38 0.28 -15.35
N PHE A 110 0.17 -0.20 -14.12
CA PHE A 110 -0.95 0.16 -13.24
C PHE A 110 -0.54 0.92 -11.99
N LYS A 111 0.77 1.05 -11.73
CA LYS A 111 1.34 1.77 -10.58
C LYS A 111 0.85 3.21 -10.48
N ASN A 112 0.41 3.61 -9.29
CA ASN A 112 -0.10 4.93 -8.91
C ASN A 112 -1.23 5.44 -9.81
N ARG A 113 -2.02 4.54 -10.42
CA ARG A 113 -3.18 4.91 -11.25
C ARG A 113 -4.49 4.55 -10.54
N PRO A 114 -5.56 5.34 -10.76
CA PRO A 114 -6.85 5.11 -10.13
C PRO A 114 -7.63 4.00 -10.84
N TYR A 115 -8.17 3.04 -10.08
CA TYR A 115 -9.07 2.01 -10.59
C TYR A 115 -10.28 1.84 -9.68
N ALA A 116 -11.48 1.89 -10.24
CA ALA A 116 -12.69 1.76 -9.44
C ALA A 116 -12.99 0.30 -9.11
N CYS A 117 -13.28 0.02 -7.83
CA CYS A 117 -13.80 -1.28 -7.42
C CYS A 117 -15.13 -1.55 -8.14
N THR A 118 -15.24 -2.72 -8.76
CA THR A 118 -16.44 -3.14 -9.51
C THR A 118 -17.65 -3.28 -8.58
N THR A 119 -17.42 -3.74 -7.34
CA THR A 119 -18.46 -3.95 -6.33
C THR A 119 -18.84 -2.68 -5.57
N CYS A 120 -17.92 -2.05 -4.84
CA CYS A 120 -18.25 -0.94 -3.93
C CYS A 120 -17.99 0.47 -4.50
N ARG A 121 -17.48 0.57 -5.75
CA ARG A 121 -17.16 1.84 -6.44
C ARG A 121 -16.11 2.73 -5.75
N TRP A 122 -15.44 2.23 -4.72
CA TRP A 122 -14.28 2.91 -4.16
C TRP A 122 -13.15 2.97 -5.18
N VAL A 123 -12.47 4.12 -5.28
CA VAL A 123 -11.45 4.38 -6.32
C VAL A 123 -10.08 4.56 -5.67
N PRO A 124 -9.31 3.47 -5.46
CA PRO A 124 -7.95 3.56 -5.00
C PRO A 124 -6.96 3.93 -6.10
N LEU A 125 -5.83 4.51 -5.68
CA LEU A 125 -4.57 4.39 -6.41
C LEU A 125 -3.92 3.05 -6.07
N LEU A 126 -3.34 2.34 -7.04
CA LEU A 126 -2.56 1.13 -6.74
C LEU A 126 -1.15 1.54 -6.31
N ASP A 127 -0.78 1.26 -5.06
CA ASP A 127 0.50 1.69 -4.49
C ASP A 127 1.67 1.02 -5.22
N ALA A 128 2.60 1.83 -5.72
CA ALA A 128 3.73 1.35 -6.50
C ALA A 128 4.71 0.50 -5.69
N GLU A 129 5.01 0.89 -4.44
CA GLU A 129 5.90 0.14 -3.55
C GLU A 129 5.30 -1.26 -3.30
N SER A 130 4.00 -1.34 -3.01
CA SER A 130 3.33 -2.63 -2.79
C SER A 130 3.22 -3.49 -4.05
N ILE A 131 3.15 -2.90 -5.26
CA ILE A 131 3.21 -3.67 -6.51
C ILE A 131 4.61 -4.27 -6.69
N ASP A 132 5.65 -3.48 -6.44
CA ASP A 132 7.04 -3.94 -6.52
C ASP A 132 7.30 -5.11 -5.57
N GLU A 133 6.93 -4.96 -4.28
CA GLU A 133 7.05 -6.02 -3.28
C GLU A 133 6.30 -7.30 -3.71
N TRP A 134 5.06 -7.16 -4.21
CA TRP A 134 4.28 -8.31 -4.66
C TRP A 134 4.86 -9.02 -5.89
N LEU A 135 5.45 -8.26 -6.84
CA LEU A 135 6.12 -8.81 -8.01
C LEU A 135 7.46 -9.48 -7.69
N GLU A 136 8.17 -9.02 -6.65
CA GLU A 136 9.37 -9.69 -6.15
C GLU A 136 9.03 -11.06 -5.55
N ASP A 137 7.89 -11.16 -4.86
CA ASP A 137 7.43 -12.39 -4.21
C ASP A 137 6.70 -13.36 -5.17
N CYS A 138 6.11 -12.85 -6.25
CA CYS A 138 5.36 -13.64 -7.22
C CYS A 138 6.19 -13.93 -8.47
N THR A 139 6.05 -15.14 -9.05
CA THR A 139 6.68 -15.54 -10.32
C THR A 139 6.08 -14.85 -11.56
N LEU A 140 5.45 -13.68 -11.40
CA LEU A 140 4.94 -12.85 -12.50
C LEU A 140 6.00 -11.91 -13.07
N GLN A 141 7.26 -12.05 -12.64
CA GLN A 141 8.39 -11.40 -13.29
C GLN A 141 8.30 -11.70 -14.79
N ALA A 142 8.09 -10.67 -15.60
CA ALA A 142 8.31 -10.78 -17.03
C ALA A 142 9.72 -11.36 -17.18
N ASP A 143 9.84 -12.52 -17.83
CA ASP A 143 11.13 -13.04 -18.24
C ASP A 143 11.82 -11.91 -19.02
N ALA A 144 12.77 -11.25 -18.39
CA ALA A 144 13.79 -10.53 -19.11
C ALA A 144 14.61 -11.63 -19.79
N ASP A 145 14.19 -12.04 -20.98
CA ASP A 145 14.86 -13.00 -21.85
C ASP A 145 16.39 -12.89 -21.71
N PRO A 146 17.08 -13.85 -21.05
CA PRO A 146 18.53 -13.89 -21.07
C PRO A 146 19.07 -14.65 -22.29
N ASP A 147 18.20 -15.19 -23.16
CA ASP A 147 18.61 -16.06 -24.26
C ASP A 147 18.27 -15.48 -25.64
N GLY A 148 19.00 -14.42 -26.00
CA GLY A 148 19.36 -14.15 -27.40
C GLY A 148 20.51 -15.05 -27.86
N GLY A 149 20.44 -16.34 -27.56
CA GLY A 149 21.33 -17.37 -28.07
C GLY A 149 20.92 -17.73 -29.50
N GLU A 150 21.49 -17.07 -30.50
CA GLU A 150 21.50 -17.61 -31.85
C GLU A 150 22.88 -18.22 -32.13
N SER A 151 22.90 -19.55 -32.10
CA SER A 151 23.93 -20.35 -32.73
C SER A 151 23.70 -20.32 -34.24
N ALA A 152 24.67 -19.79 -34.99
CA ALA A 152 24.88 -20.08 -36.41
C ALA A 152 26.38 -19.98 -36.73
#